data_AF-A0A7K2MDU0-F1
#
_entry.id   AF-A0A7K2MDU0-F1
#
_cell.length_a   1.000
_cell.length_b   1.000
_cell.length_c   1.000
_cell.angle_alpha   90.00
_cell.angle_beta   90.00
_cell.angle_gamma   90.00
#
_symmetry.space_group_name_H-M   'P 1'
#
loop_
_entity.id
_entity.type
_entity.pdbx_description
1 polymer ?
#
loop_
_entity_poly.entity_id
_entity_poly.type
_entity_poly.pdbx_seq_one_letter_code
_entity_poly.pdbx_strand_id
1 'polypeptide(L)'
;PVLTARIIGAYDIPAIWTRGDDPPAARRIVAAAERTLAALPPGPAHDADRCRLLATVALESRGTRSARGPRAAAETEALARRLDDPALLAFALNGRFMQSCARAGLAARRDAIGEELVALSARHGLTNYEVLGHLVRMQA
;
A
#
# COMPACT_ATOMS: atom_id res chain seq x y z
N PRO A 1 -6.94 -7.66 -18.65
CA PRO A 1 -6.12 -7.28 -17.47
C PRO A 1 -6.47 -5.90 -16.90
N VAL A 2 -6.71 -4.87 -17.75
CA VAL A 2 -6.98 -3.49 -17.29
C VAL A 2 -8.21 -3.39 -16.36
N LEU A 3 -9.35 -3.98 -16.74
CA LEU A 3 -10.54 -3.98 -15.88
C LEU A 3 -10.28 -4.68 -14.54
N THR A 4 -9.59 -5.82 -14.55
CA THR A 4 -9.18 -6.54 -13.33
C THR A 4 -8.28 -5.70 -12.44
N ALA A 5 -7.34 -4.95 -13.03
CA ALA A 5 -6.44 -4.06 -12.30
C ALA A 5 -7.22 -2.97 -11.57
N ARG A 6 -8.18 -2.36 -12.27
CA ARG A 6 -9.08 -1.35 -11.69
C ARG A 6 -9.94 -1.90 -10.57
N ILE A 7 -10.51 -3.10 -10.72
CA ILE A 7 -11.34 -3.73 -9.68
C ILE A 7 -10.52 -4.05 -8.43
N ILE A 8 -9.36 -4.68 -8.59
CA ILE A 8 -8.50 -5.03 -7.44
C ILE A 8 -7.99 -3.75 -6.77
N GLY A 9 -7.51 -2.80 -7.57
CA GLY A 9 -6.91 -1.56 -7.08
C GLY A 9 -7.88 -0.52 -6.52
N ALA A 10 -9.19 -0.67 -6.75
CA ALA A 10 -10.22 0.23 -6.22
C ALA A 10 -10.50 0.00 -4.73
N TYR A 11 -10.04 -1.12 -4.17
CA TYR A 11 -10.13 -1.35 -2.73
C TYR A 11 -8.92 -0.72 -2.02
N ASP A 12 -8.99 0.60 -1.82
CA ASP A 12 -7.95 1.43 -1.21
C ASP A 12 -8.29 1.84 0.24
N ILE A 13 -9.05 1.00 0.95
CA ILE A 13 -9.42 1.25 2.35
C ILE A 13 -8.17 1.13 3.24
N PRO A 14 -7.85 2.15 4.06
CA PRO A 14 -6.71 2.10 4.98
C PRO A 14 -6.72 0.89 5.91
N ALA A 15 -5.64 0.11 5.92
CA ALA A 15 -5.44 -0.99 6.85
C ALA A 15 -4.56 -0.58 8.05
N ILE A 16 -4.91 -1.09 9.23
CA ILE A 16 -4.18 -0.86 10.49
C ILE A 16 -3.74 -2.15 11.20
N TRP A 17 -4.25 -3.30 10.78
CA TRP A 17 -3.99 -4.59 11.42
C TRP A 17 -2.81 -5.31 10.79
N THR A 18 -1.80 -5.67 11.57
CA THR A 18 -0.51 -6.19 11.10
C THR A 18 -0.55 -7.56 10.43
N ARG A 19 -1.69 -8.25 10.50
CA ARG A 19 -1.98 -9.52 9.81
C ARG A 19 -3.45 -9.52 9.39
N GLY A 20 -3.76 -10.11 8.24
CA GLY A 20 -5.14 -10.33 7.81
C GLY A 20 -5.82 -11.48 8.56
N ASP A 21 -7.11 -11.35 8.83
CA ASP A 21 -7.93 -12.34 9.55
C ASP A 21 -8.16 -13.63 8.74
N ASP A 22 -8.14 -13.53 7.42
CA ASP A 22 -8.25 -14.66 6.48
C ASP A 22 -7.00 -14.74 5.57
N PRO A 23 -5.92 -15.43 6.03
CA PRO A 23 -4.71 -15.61 5.23
C PRO A 23 -4.94 -16.34 3.89
N PRO A 24 -5.80 -17.38 3.77
CA PRO A 24 -6.20 -17.92 2.48
C PRO A 24 -6.80 -16.90 1.50
N ALA A 25 -7.71 -16.03 1.96
CA ALA A 25 -8.28 -14.97 1.11
C ALA A 25 -7.23 -13.95 0.69
N ALA A 26 -6.40 -13.45 1.62
CA ALA A 26 -5.31 -12.53 1.31
C ALA A 26 -4.35 -13.10 0.25
N ARG A 27 -3.97 -14.37 0.36
CA ARG A 27 -3.15 -15.05 -0.67
C ARG A 27 -3.81 -15.09 -2.04
N ARG A 28 -5.13 -15.29 -2.11
CA ARG A 28 -5.86 -15.27 -3.39
C ARG A 28 -5.85 -13.89 -4.02
N ILE A 29 -6.00 -12.83 -3.22
CA ILE A 29 -5.92 -11.43 -3.68
C ILE A 29 -4.52 -11.12 -4.19
N VAL A 30 -3.47 -11.44 -3.43
CA VAL A 30 -2.07 -11.26 -3.86
C VAL A 30 -1.81 -11.98 -5.18
N ALA A 31 -2.21 -13.25 -5.29
CA ALA A 31 -1.99 -14.01 -6.52
C ALA A 31 -2.77 -13.43 -7.72
N ALA A 32 -3.98 -12.91 -7.50
CA ALA A 32 -4.75 -12.23 -8.55
C ALA A 32 -4.09 -10.91 -8.98
N ALA A 33 -3.57 -10.13 -8.02
CA ALA A 33 -2.87 -8.88 -8.28
C ALA A 33 -1.56 -9.12 -9.06
N GLU A 34 -0.74 -10.09 -8.64
CA GLU A 34 0.51 -10.47 -9.31
C GLU A 34 0.28 -10.95 -10.75
N ARG A 35 -0.72 -11.82 -10.99
CA ARG A 35 -1.09 -12.25 -12.35
C ARG A 35 -1.54 -11.07 -13.21
N THR A 36 -2.28 -10.14 -12.62
CA THR A 36 -2.76 -8.95 -13.33
C THR A 36 -1.61 -8.00 -13.65
N LEU A 37 -0.68 -7.79 -12.72
CA LEU A 37 0.55 -7.01 -12.92
C LEU A 37 1.37 -7.56 -14.10
N ALA A 38 1.57 -8.88 -14.14
CA ALA A 38 2.32 -9.55 -15.21
C ALA A 38 1.64 -9.43 -16.59
N ALA A 39 0.31 -9.29 -16.62
CA ALA A 39 -0.48 -9.17 -17.84
C ALA A 39 -0.80 -7.72 -18.25
N LEU A 40 -0.46 -6.72 -17.43
CA LEU A 40 -0.69 -5.31 -17.77
C LEU A 40 0.29 -4.88 -18.86
N PRO A 41 -0.19 -4.19 -19.92
CA PRO A 41 0.71 -3.66 -20.92
C PRO A 41 1.73 -2.70 -20.29
N PRO A 42 2.99 -2.70 -20.78
CA PRO A 42 3.98 -1.74 -20.33
C PRO A 42 3.58 -0.32 -20.76
N GLY A 43 4.13 0.68 -20.06
CA GLY A 43 4.02 2.08 -20.42
C GLY A 43 3.19 2.94 -19.46
N PRO A 44 3.29 4.27 -19.59
CA PRO A 44 2.79 5.22 -18.59
C PRO A 44 1.27 5.20 -18.42
N ALA A 45 0.53 4.84 -19.46
CA ALA A 45 -0.94 4.79 -19.43
C ALA A 45 -1.51 3.81 -18.39
N HIS A 46 -0.71 2.86 -17.91
CA HIS A 46 -1.10 1.86 -16.92
C HIS A 46 -0.32 1.97 -15.61
N ASP A 47 0.48 3.02 -15.42
CA ASP A 47 1.30 3.17 -14.21
C ASP A 47 0.47 3.36 -12.95
N ALA A 48 -0.66 4.08 -13.03
CA ALA A 48 -1.58 4.21 -11.90
C ALA A 48 -2.19 2.86 -11.50
N ASP A 49 -2.59 2.03 -12.47
CA ASP A 49 -3.12 0.68 -12.20
C ASP A 49 -2.04 -0.23 -11.62
N ARG A 50 -0.80 -0.15 -12.13
CA ARG A 50 0.37 -0.86 -11.61
C ARG A 50 0.67 -0.45 -10.17
N CYS A 51 0.60 0.85 -9.86
CA CYS A 51 0.80 1.38 -8.52
C CYS A 51 -0.23 0.82 -7.53
N ARG A 52 -1.53 0.83 -7.88
CA ARG A 52 -2.60 0.27 -7.04
C ARG A 52 -2.44 -1.23 -6.80
N LEU A 53 -2.07 -1.98 -7.83
CA LEU A 53 -1.83 -3.42 -7.69
C LEU A 53 -0.63 -3.72 -6.79
N LEU A 54 0.48 -2.99 -6.94
CA LEU A 54 1.64 -3.14 -6.05
C LEU A 54 1.30 -2.75 -4.61
N ALA A 55 0.52 -1.68 -4.40
CA ALA A 55 0.03 -1.29 -3.08
C ALA A 55 -0.85 -2.40 -2.46
N THR A 56 -1.72 -3.02 -3.27
CA THR A 56 -2.53 -4.17 -2.85
C THR A 56 -1.65 -5.35 -2.43
N VAL A 57 -0.62 -5.70 -3.22
CA VAL A 57 0.33 -6.77 -2.87
C VAL A 57 1.06 -6.45 -1.58
N ALA A 58 1.49 -5.20 -1.40
CA ALA A 58 2.14 -4.74 -0.18
C ALA A 58 1.22 -4.88 1.05
N LEU A 59 -0.04 -4.47 0.93
CA LEU A 59 -1.01 -4.52 2.01
C LEU A 59 -1.40 -5.96 2.37
N GLU A 60 -1.74 -6.79 1.39
CA GLU A 60 -2.28 -8.14 1.59
C GLU A 60 -1.18 -9.16 1.93
N SER A 61 0.09 -8.84 1.69
CA SER A 61 1.22 -9.66 2.14
C SER A 61 1.65 -9.39 3.58
N ARG A 62 0.97 -8.49 4.32
CA ARG A 62 1.29 -8.14 5.71
C ARG A 62 1.27 -9.37 6.63
N GLY A 63 2.15 -9.38 7.64
CA GLY A 63 2.26 -10.48 8.60
C GLY A 63 2.81 -11.79 8.02
N THR A 64 3.32 -11.79 6.79
CA THR A 64 3.99 -12.96 6.18
C THR A 64 5.51 -12.78 6.19
N ARG A 65 6.26 -13.89 6.31
CA ARG A 65 7.73 -13.88 6.21
C ARG A 65 8.19 -14.00 4.75
N SER A 66 7.76 -13.06 3.92
CA SER A 66 8.06 -13.03 2.50
C SER A 66 8.65 -11.68 2.11
N ALA A 67 9.67 -11.70 1.24
CA ALA A 67 10.24 -10.47 0.68
C ALA A 67 9.29 -9.77 -0.31
N ARG A 68 8.20 -10.43 -0.73
CA ARG A 68 7.25 -9.88 -1.72
C ARG A 68 6.57 -8.61 -1.23
N GLY A 69 6.03 -8.62 -0.02
CA GLY A 69 5.35 -7.46 0.57
C GLY A 69 6.27 -6.23 0.66
N PRO A 70 7.46 -6.33 1.29
CA PRO A 70 8.39 -5.20 1.39
C PRO A 70 8.88 -4.66 0.05
N ARG A 71 9.09 -5.53 -0.95
CA ARG A 71 9.47 -5.12 -2.32
C ARG A 71 8.34 -4.36 -3.00
N ALA A 72 7.14 -4.93 -3.02
CA ALA A 72 5.97 -4.29 -3.59
C ALA A 72 5.69 -2.93 -2.92
N ALA A 73 5.88 -2.83 -1.60
CA ALA A 73 5.74 -1.58 -0.86
C ALA A 73 6.73 -0.51 -1.34
N ALA A 74 8.01 -0.86 -1.50
CA ALA A 74 9.02 0.06 -2.00
C ALA A 74 8.76 0.48 -3.46
N GLU A 75 8.37 -0.46 -4.31
CA GLU A 75 8.09 -0.21 -5.73
C GLU A 75 6.86 0.68 -5.91
N THR A 76 5.78 0.44 -5.15
CA THR A 76 4.58 1.28 -5.22
C THR A 76 4.85 2.68 -4.71
N GLU A 77 5.62 2.85 -3.63
CA GLU A 77 5.99 4.17 -3.10
C GLU A 77 6.78 4.96 -4.15
N ALA A 78 7.81 4.34 -4.74
CA ALA A 78 8.62 4.98 -5.76
C ALA A 78 7.80 5.36 -7.00
N LEU A 79 6.84 4.52 -7.41
CA LEU A 79 5.97 4.80 -8.54
C LEU A 79 4.96 5.91 -8.23
N ALA A 80 4.31 5.87 -7.07
CA ALA A 80 3.37 6.90 -6.62
C ALA A 80 4.02 8.29 -6.56
N ARG A 81 5.26 8.37 -6.02
CA ARG A 81 6.02 9.62 -5.99
C ARG A 81 6.33 10.17 -7.39
N ARG A 82 6.55 9.31 -8.39
CA ARG A 82 6.76 9.75 -9.78
C ARG A 82 5.47 10.20 -10.47
N LEU A 83 4.34 9.60 -10.09
CA LEU A 83 3.03 9.92 -10.65
C LEU A 83 2.44 11.22 -10.09
N ASP A 84 2.96 11.70 -8.95
CA ASP A 84 2.49 12.91 -8.26
C ASP A 84 0.97 12.87 -7.96
N ASP A 85 0.45 11.68 -7.67
CA ASP A 85 -0.93 11.44 -7.27
C ASP A 85 -1.00 11.23 -5.74
N PRO A 86 -1.60 12.16 -4.98
CA PRO A 86 -1.67 12.08 -3.53
C PRO A 86 -2.40 10.84 -3.01
N ALA A 87 -3.44 10.37 -3.69
CA ALA A 87 -4.20 9.21 -3.25
C ALA A 87 -3.38 7.93 -3.42
N LEU A 88 -2.65 7.82 -4.54
CA LEU A 88 -1.73 6.70 -4.77
C LEU A 88 -0.57 6.71 -3.76
N LEU A 89 -0.03 7.88 -3.44
CA LEU A 89 1.03 8.00 -2.45
C LEU A 89 0.53 7.60 -1.05
N ALA A 90 -0.66 8.04 -0.65
CA ALA A 90 -1.25 7.65 0.62
C ALA A 90 -1.47 6.12 0.71
N PHE A 91 -1.97 5.50 -0.36
CA PHE A 91 -2.15 4.05 -0.41
C PHE A 91 -0.80 3.29 -0.34
N ALA A 92 0.21 3.79 -1.06
CA ALA A 92 1.56 3.23 -1.01
C ALA A 92 2.17 3.32 0.40
N LEU A 93 2.03 4.48 1.06
CA LEU A 93 2.49 4.71 2.44
C LEU A 93 1.79 3.78 3.43
N ASN A 94 0.50 3.48 3.24
CA ASN A 94 -0.17 2.48 4.06
C ASN A 94 0.46 1.08 3.89
N GLY A 95 0.81 0.69 2.66
CA GLY A 95 1.60 -0.53 2.40
C GLY A 95 2.96 -0.50 3.10
N ARG A 96 3.67 0.64 3.10
CA ARG A 96 4.95 0.81 3.82
C ARG A 96 4.78 0.65 5.33
N PHE A 97 3.72 1.20 5.90
CA PHE A 97 3.39 1.03 7.30
C PHE A 97 3.13 -0.45 7.64
N MET A 98 2.29 -1.15 6.86
CA MET A 98 2.00 -2.57 7.08
C MET A 98 3.25 -3.46 7.03
N GLN A 99 4.24 -3.10 6.19
CA GLN A 99 5.51 -3.83 6.07
C GLN A 99 6.58 -3.39 7.08
N SER A 100 6.30 -2.38 7.92
CA SER A 100 7.20 -1.91 8.98
C SER A 100 7.05 -2.68 10.30
N CYS A 101 6.13 -3.64 10.38
CA CYS A 101 5.86 -4.43 11.58
C CYS A 101 6.61 -5.79 11.61
N ALA A 102 7.60 -5.98 10.72
CA ALA A 102 8.32 -7.25 10.58
C ALA A 102 9.34 -7.54 11.71
N ARG A 103 9.80 -6.50 12.43
CA ARG A 103 10.70 -6.63 13.59
C ARG A 103 10.51 -5.48 14.57
N ALA A 104 10.95 -5.68 15.82
CA ALA A 104 11.02 -4.62 16.82
C ALA A 104 12.02 -3.51 16.42
N GLY A 105 11.88 -2.34 17.04
CA GLY A 105 12.78 -1.19 16.86
C GLY A 105 12.54 -0.38 15.58
N LEU A 106 11.31 -0.39 15.05
CA LEU A 106 10.91 0.37 13.85
C LEU A 106 9.92 1.51 14.16
N ALA A 107 9.83 1.91 15.43
CA ALA A 107 9.01 3.01 15.94
C ALA A 107 9.18 4.31 15.12
N ALA A 108 10.40 4.84 15.07
CA ALA A 108 10.71 6.08 14.35
C ALA A 108 10.35 6.02 12.86
N ARG A 109 10.47 4.83 12.24
CA ARG A 109 10.05 4.62 10.84
C ARG A 109 8.54 4.71 10.68
N ARG A 110 7.77 4.18 11.63
CA ARG A 110 6.31 4.31 11.63
C ARG A 110 5.88 5.75 11.86
N ASP A 111 6.50 6.44 12.82
CA ASP A 111 6.19 7.86 13.07
C ASP A 111 6.41 8.71 11.82
N ALA A 112 7.53 8.54 11.13
CA ALA A 112 7.82 9.26 9.87
C ALA A 112 6.77 8.97 8.77
N ILE A 113 6.32 7.71 8.62
CA ILE A 113 5.26 7.36 7.67
C ILE A 113 3.94 8.01 8.09
N GLY A 114 3.61 7.98 9.38
CA GLY A 114 2.39 8.58 9.92
C GLY A 114 2.38 10.10 9.79
N GLU A 115 3.51 10.77 10.02
CA GLU A 115 3.69 12.21 9.80
C GLU A 115 3.45 12.58 8.34
N GLU A 116 4.07 11.85 7.40
CA GLU A 116 3.87 12.09 5.97
C GLU A 116 2.41 11.86 5.56
N LEU A 117 1.76 10.80 6.07
CA LEU A 117 0.34 10.54 5.83
C LEU A 117 -0.55 11.69 6.31
N VAL A 118 -0.33 12.21 7.52
CA VAL A 118 -1.11 13.34 8.05
C VAL A 118 -0.91 14.57 7.17
N ALA A 119 0.33 14.95 6.88
CA ALA A 119 0.64 16.15 6.10
C ALA A 119 0.07 16.08 4.67
N LEU A 120 0.26 14.95 3.99
CA LEU A 120 -0.28 14.70 2.65
C LEU A 120 -1.81 14.72 2.65
N SER A 121 -2.42 14.03 3.60
CA SER A 121 -3.88 13.86 3.63
C SER A 121 -4.59 15.16 3.97
N ALA A 122 -4.09 15.92 4.95
CA ALA A 122 -4.64 17.22 5.30
C ALA A 122 -4.57 18.21 4.12
N ARG A 123 -3.47 18.19 3.35
CA ARG A 123 -3.31 19.04 2.16
C ARG A 123 -4.28 18.69 1.02
N HIS A 124 -4.64 17.42 0.88
CA HIS A 124 -5.40 16.92 -0.28
C HIS A 124 -6.81 16.40 0.06
N GLY A 125 -7.28 16.55 1.30
CA GLY A 125 -8.61 16.14 1.73
C GLY A 125 -8.81 14.62 1.87
N LEU A 126 -7.73 13.85 2.09
CA LEU A 126 -7.78 12.38 2.18
C LEU A 126 -8.13 11.91 3.60
N THR A 127 -9.32 12.26 4.09
CA THR A 127 -9.73 12.11 5.50
C THR A 127 -9.43 10.73 6.10
N ASN A 128 -9.71 9.63 5.38
CA ASN A 128 -9.45 8.27 5.88
C ASN A 128 -7.96 8.00 6.10
N TYR A 129 -7.10 8.54 5.23
CA TYR A 129 -5.64 8.41 5.35
C TYR A 129 -5.05 9.38 6.39
N GLU A 130 -5.71 10.51 6.65
CA GLU A 130 -5.34 11.40 7.75
C GLU A 130 -5.55 10.72 9.11
N VAL A 131 -6.73 10.11 9.30
CA VAL A 131 -7.04 9.30 10.48
C VAL A 131 -6.05 8.14 10.60
N LEU A 132 -5.75 7.44 9.49
CA LEU A 132 -4.71 6.41 9.49
C LEU A 132 -3.38 6.97 10.00
N GLY A 133 -2.93 8.12 9.47
CA GLY A 133 -1.68 8.75 9.87
C GLY A 133 -1.59 8.97 11.38
N HIS A 134 -2.65 9.52 11.99
CA HIS A 134 -2.71 9.67 13.46
C HIS A 134 -2.63 8.34 14.20
N LEU A 135 -3.36 7.32 13.74
CA LEU A 135 -3.32 5.99 14.36
C LEU A 135 -1.96 5.30 14.22
N VAL A 136 -1.23 5.54 13.12
CA VAL A 136 0.14 5.03 12.93
C VAL A 136 1.09 5.66 13.94
N ARG A 137 1.01 6.99 14.12
CA ARG A 137 1.88 7.71 15.07
C ARG A 137 1.63 7.31 16.52
N MET A 138 0.37 7.03 16.88
CA MET A 138 0.03 6.49 18.20
C MET A 138 0.68 5.11 18.46
N GLN A 139 0.97 4.34 17.41
CA GLN A 139 1.63 3.02 17.49
C GLN A 139 3.15 3.09 17.30
N ALA A 140 3.72 4.28 17.12
CA ALA A 140 5.15 4.44 16.87
C ALA A 140 5.95 4.11 18.13
#